data_AF-A0A7V9JCV8-F1
#
_entry.id   AF-A0A7V9JCV8-F1
#
_cell.length_a   1.000
_cell.length_b   1.000
_cell.length_c   1.000
_cell.angle_alpha   90.00
_cell.angle_beta   90.00
_cell.angle_gamma   90.00
#
_symmetry.space_group_name_H-M   'P 1'
#
loop_
_entity.id
_entity.type
_entity.pdbx_description
1 polymer ?
#
loop_
_entity_poly.entity_id
_entity_poly.type
_entity_poly.pdbx_seq_one_letter_code
_entity_poly.pdbx_strand_id
1 'polypeptide(L)'
;VEEPVAEVAPEPVAVATTVAAPVAVQTAGPVPVRRPPPAKRRGFTQEARVAGHKIYLRTGEYEDGQLAEIFVDLHKEGATMRSLMNSFAISISKGLQYGVPLEEFVDTFTFTRFEPQGMVEGHPNIKIATSIIDYVFRVLALEYLGRTDLVQVPPDDEINLSLSPVDRVAVDYKNGNGNGKHSNGNGNGNGSGHGSHHELDVVAVGAPVSQTLTPEPEGMQPAPQNDGGMSAQLSGMMGDAPLCDVCGHLTIRNGACYKCLNCGNSLGCS
;
A
#
# COMPACT_ATOMS: atom_id res chain seq x y z
N VAL A 1 -43.08 63.24 12.96
CA VAL A 1 -42.67 61.86 12.66
C VAL A 1 -42.52 61.78 11.16
N GLU A 2 -41.30 61.95 10.67
CA GLU A 2 -40.78 61.44 9.40
C GLU A 2 -39.32 61.88 9.33
N GLU A 3 -38.41 60.95 9.59
CA GLU A 3 -36.98 61.12 9.31
C GLU A 3 -36.73 60.69 7.86
N PRO A 4 -35.94 61.43 7.06
CA PRO A 4 -35.45 60.93 5.79
C PRO A 4 -34.11 60.19 5.98
N VAL A 5 -34.07 58.99 5.41
CA VAL A 5 -32.91 58.08 5.34
C VAL A 5 -31.91 58.63 4.33
N ALA A 6 -30.68 58.90 4.76
CA ALA A 6 -29.58 59.27 3.87
C ALA A 6 -28.82 58.02 3.40
N GLU A 7 -28.80 57.86 2.09
CA GLU A 7 -28.13 56.85 1.28
C GLU A 7 -26.60 57.01 1.39
N VAL A 8 -25.90 55.96 1.84
CA VAL A 8 -24.43 55.91 1.89
C VAL A 8 -23.93 55.14 0.68
N ALA A 9 -23.27 55.85 -0.24
CA ALA A 9 -22.60 55.26 -1.41
C ALA A 9 -21.36 54.44 -0.99
N PRO A 10 -21.05 53.32 -1.67
CA PRO A 10 -19.90 52.49 -1.33
C PRO A 10 -18.56 53.10 -1.81
N GLU A 11 -17.54 53.04 -0.94
CA GLU A 11 -16.17 53.46 -1.24
C GLU A 11 -15.48 52.53 -2.27
N PRO A 12 -14.60 53.06 -3.14
CA PRO A 12 -13.97 52.25 -4.18
C PRO A 12 -12.85 51.35 -3.62
N VAL A 13 -12.98 50.05 -3.88
CA VAL A 13 -11.94 49.05 -3.58
C VAL A 13 -10.78 49.23 -4.56
N ALA A 14 -9.61 49.61 -4.04
CA ALA A 14 -8.38 49.74 -4.80
C ALA A 14 -7.89 48.36 -5.29
N VAL A 15 -7.79 48.20 -6.61
CA VAL A 15 -7.20 47.01 -7.25
C VAL A 15 -5.68 47.15 -7.21
N ALA A 16 -5.04 46.40 -6.31
CA ALA A 16 -3.59 46.31 -6.25
C ALA A 16 -3.07 45.40 -7.37
N THR A 17 -2.40 45.99 -8.36
CA THR A 17 -1.64 45.26 -9.38
C THR A 17 -0.39 44.63 -8.73
N THR A 18 -0.40 43.32 -8.50
CA THR A 18 0.79 42.59 -8.07
C THR A 18 1.69 42.30 -9.28
N VAL A 19 2.87 42.92 -9.28
CA VAL A 19 3.96 42.64 -10.23
C VAL A 19 4.48 41.23 -9.94
N ALA A 20 4.39 40.33 -10.92
CA ALA A 20 4.92 38.97 -10.83
C ALA A 20 6.46 39.01 -10.71
N ALA A 21 6.97 38.52 -9.58
CA ALA A 21 8.39 38.33 -9.36
C ALA A 21 8.94 37.22 -10.29
N PRO A 22 10.20 37.30 -10.75
CA PRO A 22 10.76 36.31 -11.66
C PRO A 22 10.89 34.95 -10.96
N VAL A 23 10.35 33.92 -11.60
CA VAL A 23 10.47 32.51 -11.18
C VAL A 23 11.96 32.14 -11.21
N ALA A 24 12.57 32.02 -10.04
CA ALA A 24 13.93 31.54 -9.90
C ALA A 24 14.02 30.11 -10.43
N VAL A 25 14.86 29.91 -11.46
CA VAL A 25 15.20 28.58 -11.99
C VAL A 25 15.95 27.84 -10.89
N GLN A 26 15.30 26.87 -10.26
CA GLN A 26 15.93 26.01 -9.26
C GLN A 26 17.02 25.19 -9.96
N THR A 27 18.27 25.38 -9.55
CA THR A 27 19.39 24.53 -9.96
C THR A 27 19.09 23.09 -9.54
N ALA A 28 19.07 22.17 -10.51
CA ALA A 28 18.80 20.76 -10.26
C ALA A 28 19.77 20.21 -9.22
N GLY A 29 19.24 19.75 -8.08
CA GLY A 29 20.02 19.08 -7.04
C GLY A 29 20.60 17.74 -7.51
N PRO A 30 21.38 17.06 -6.65
CA PRO A 30 21.90 15.72 -6.94
C PRO A 30 20.79 14.78 -7.38
N VAL A 31 21.01 14.02 -8.45
CA VAL A 31 20.03 13.02 -8.93
C VAL A 31 19.84 11.97 -7.84
N PRO A 32 18.59 11.72 -7.37
CA PRO A 32 18.35 10.73 -6.33
C PRO A 32 18.74 9.33 -6.84
N VAL A 33 19.65 8.67 -6.14
CA VAL A 33 20.11 7.31 -6.47
C VAL A 33 19.29 6.32 -5.66
N ARG A 34 18.73 5.32 -6.34
CA ARG A 34 17.95 4.26 -5.69
C ARG A 34 18.83 3.43 -4.74
N ARG A 35 18.42 3.32 -3.47
CA ARG A 35 18.95 2.35 -2.49
C ARG A 35 18.09 1.06 -2.51
N PRO A 36 18.52 -0.04 -3.14
CA PRO A 36 17.75 -1.27 -3.16
C PRO A 36 17.65 -1.91 -1.75
N PRO A 37 16.52 -2.53 -1.40
CA PRO A 37 16.39 -3.27 -0.15
C PRO A 37 17.21 -4.57 -0.17
N PRO A 38 17.57 -5.12 1.01
CA PRO A 38 18.30 -6.39 1.10
C PRO A 38 17.45 -7.58 0.65
N ALA A 39 18.09 -8.62 0.12
CA ALA A 39 17.41 -9.82 -0.39
C ALA A 39 16.62 -10.56 0.73
N LYS A 40 17.22 -10.62 1.93
CA LYS A 40 16.55 -11.08 3.16
C LYS A 40 16.35 -9.87 4.05
N ARG A 41 15.11 -9.41 4.14
CA ARG A 41 14.72 -8.20 4.88
C ARG A 41 13.96 -8.56 6.15
N ARG A 42 14.13 -7.71 7.15
CA ARG A 42 13.32 -7.71 8.37
C ARG A 42 12.05 -6.90 8.11
N GLY A 43 11.08 -7.04 8.99
CA GLY A 43 9.83 -6.28 8.97
C GLY A 43 8.75 -7.03 9.74
N PHE A 44 7.57 -6.41 9.84
CA PHE A 44 6.43 -7.00 10.52
C PHE A 44 5.26 -7.21 9.55
N THR A 45 4.30 -8.01 9.99
CA THR A 45 3.01 -8.18 9.32
C THR A 45 1.91 -7.85 10.32
N GLN A 46 1.08 -6.86 10.01
CA GLN A 46 -0.08 -6.48 10.79
C GLN A 46 -1.36 -6.84 10.05
N GLU A 47 -2.16 -7.72 10.65
CA GLU A 47 -3.53 -7.97 10.22
C GLU A 47 -4.46 -6.94 10.87
N ALA A 48 -5.38 -6.37 10.09
CA ALA A 48 -6.45 -5.54 10.63
C ALA A 48 -7.70 -5.63 9.76
N ARG A 49 -8.79 -5.03 10.24
CA ARG A 49 -9.99 -4.77 9.44
C ARG A 49 -10.35 -3.31 9.53
N VAL A 50 -10.63 -2.69 8.39
CA VAL A 50 -11.19 -1.33 8.32
C VAL A 50 -12.58 -1.43 7.72
N ALA A 51 -13.61 -1.07 8.48
CA ALA A 51 -15.01 -1.21 8.06
C ALA A 51 -15.35 -2.64 7.57
N GLY A 52 -14.83 -3.65 8.26
CA GLY A 52 -15.01 -5.07 7.90
C GLY A 52 -14.11 -5.60 6.77
N HIS A 53 -13.36 -4.74 6.09
CA HIS A 53 -12.46 -5.12 4.99
C HIS A 53 -11.13 -5.58 5.57
N LYS A 54 -10.76 -6.84 5.32
CA LYS A 54 -9.57 -7.46 5.93
C LYS A 54 -8.33 -7.05 5.14
N ILE A 55 -7.36 -6.47 5.87
CA ILE A 55 -6.13 -5.93 5.31
C ILE A 55 -4.90 -6.54 6.00
N TYR A 56 -3.85 -6.73 5.23
CA TYR A 56 -2.53 -7.13 5.72
C TYR A 56 -1.50 -6.08 5.30
N LEU A 57 -0.96 -5.37 6.28
CA LEU A 57 0.18 -4.48 6.08
C LEU A 57 1.46 -5.27 6.36
N ARG A 58 2.37 -5.31 5.39
CA ARG A 58 3.70 -5.91 5.56
C ARG A 58 4.77 -4.88 5.28
N THR A 59 5.80 -4.84 6.10
CA THR A 59 6.93 -3.92 5.93
C THR A 59 8.20 -4.67 5.54
N GLY A 60 9.09 -3.98 4.84
CA GLY A 60 10.47 -4.39 4.62
C GLY A 60 11.40 -3.29 5.11
N GLU A 61 12.38 -3.66 5.93
CA GLU A 61 13.33 -2.74 6.55
C GLU A 61 14.73 -2.91 5.96
N TYR A 62 15.51 -1.84 6.02
CA TYR A 62 16.95 -1.86 5.83
C TYR A 62 17.65 -2.43 7.08
N GLU A 63 18.97 -2.66 6.99
CA GLU A 63 19.78 -3.18 8.10
C GLU A 63 19.86 -2.22 9.30
N ASP A 64 19.61 -0.93 9.06
CA ASP A 64 19.57 0.15 10.05
C ASP A 64 18.19 0.30 10.73
N GLY A 65 17.19 -0.53 10.37
CA GLY A 65 15.83 -0.47 10.89
C GLY A 65 14.93 0.57 10.20
N GLN A 66 15.44 1.33 9.23
CA GLN A 66 14.61 2.25 8.45
C GLN A 66 13.67 1.48 7.52
N LEU A 67 12.46 2.03 7.32
CA LEU A 67 11.48 1.46 6.40
C LEU A 67 11.97 1.60 4.94
N ALA A 68 12.09 0.47 4.25
CA ALA A 68 12.50 0.41 2.85
C ALA A 68 11.32 0.27 1.89
N GLU A 69 10.28 -0.47 2.30
CA GLU A 69 9.14 -0.78 1.44
C GLU A 69 7.94 -1.28 2.25
N ILE A 70 6.75 -1.17 1.64
CA ILE A 70 5.48 -1.62 2.20
C ILE A 70 4.72 -2.47 1.19
N PHE A 71 3.92 -3.41 1.71
CA PHE A 71 2.97 -4.20 0.93
C PHE A 71 1.62 -4.13 1.64
N VAL A 72 0.56 -3.97 0.85
CA VAL A 72 -0.80 -3.93 1.35
C VAL A 72 -1.61 -4.95 0.57
N ASP A 73 -1.99 -6.03 1.25
CA ASP A 73 -2.87 -7.05 0.69
C ASP A 73 -4.28 -6.90 1.25
N LEU A 74 -5.26 -6.93 0.36
CA LEU A 74 -6.68 -6.86 0.69
C LEU A 74 -7.33 -8.22 0.41
N HIS A 75 -8.14 -8.70 1.35
CA HIS A 75 -8.79 -10.01 1.24
C HIS A 75 -10.26 -9.86 0.85
N LYS A 76 -10.68 -10.61 -0.18
CA LYS A 76 -12.03 -10.59 -0.78
C LYS A 76 -12.44 -9.24 -1.40
N GLU A 77 -11.48 -8.39 -1.71
CA GLU A 77 -11.70 -7.16 -2.48
C GLU A 77 -11.66 -7.41 -3.99
N GLY A 78 -12.39 -6.59 -4.73
CA GLY A 78 -12.39 -6.64 -6.20
C GLY A 78 -10.99 -6.43 -6.81
N ALA A 79 -10.77 -6.98 -8.00
CA ALA A 79 -9.47 -6.95 -8.69
C ALA A 79 -8.92 -5.52 -8.87
N THR A 80 -9.81 -4.55 -9.13
CA THR A 80 -9.44 -3.14 -9.29
C THR A 80 -8.85 -2.55 -8.01
N MET A 81 -9.54 -2.70 -6.87
CA MET A 81 -9.07 -2.17 -5.59
C MET A 81 -7.76 -2.81 -5.16
N ARG A 82 -7.66 -4.14 -5.29
CA ARG A 82 -6.42 -4.88 -4.98
C ARG A 82 -5.26 -4.43 -5.88
N SER A 83 -5.49 -4.25 -7.17
CA SER A 83 -4.44 -3.82 -8.11
C SER A 83 -4.01 -2.37 -7.89
N LEU A 84 -4.96 -1.48 -7.57
CA LEU A 84 -4.68 -0.09 -7.23
C LEU A 84 -3.85 -0.01 -5.95
N MET A 85 -4.24 -0.75 -4.91
CA MET A 85 -3.52 -0.79 -3.63
C MET A 85 -2.11 -1.36 -3.79
N ASN A 86 -1.95 -2.42 -4.58
CA ASN A 86 -0.61 -2.96 -4.90
C ASN A 86 0.25 -1.96 -5.67
N SER A 87 -0.32 -1.26 -6.66
CA SER A 87 0.38 -0.22 -7.42
C SER A 87 0.80 0.94 -6.52
N PHE A 88 -0.09 1.36 -5.63
CA PHE A 88 0.16 2.39 -4.63
C PHE A 88 1.31 1.99 -3.69
N ALA A 89 1.27 0.78 -3.13
CA ALA A 89 2.32 0.28 -2.25
C ALA A 89 3.70 0.23 -2.96
N ILE A 90 3.74 -0.15 -4.23
CA ILE A 90 4.96 -0.11 -5.06
C ILE A 90 5.45 1.33 -5.25
N SER A 91 4.56 2.27 -5.52
CA SER A 91 4.91 3.70 -5.68
C SER A 91 5.54 4.27 -4.41
N ILE A 92 4.94 4.01 -3.24
CA ILE A 92 5.49 4.44 -1.94
C ILE A 92 6.86 3.79 -1.69
N SER A 93 6.96 2.48 -1.90
CA SER A 93 8.20 1.74 -1.74
C SER A 93 9.32 2.26 -2.64
N LYS A 94 9.00 2.66 -3.88
CA LYS A 94 9.97 3.31 -4.76
C LYS A 94 10.37 4.68 -4.24
N GLY A 95 9.42 5.48 -3.77
CA GLY A 95 9.71 6.79 -3.18
C GLY A 95 10.68 6.70 -2.00
N LEU A 96 10.42 5.79 -1.06
CA LEU A 96 11.32 5.50 0.08
C LEU A 96 12.73 5.10 -0.40
N GLN A 97 12.82 4.21 -1.40
CA GLN A 97 14.10 3.77 -1.96
C GLN A 97 14.87 4.88 -2.68
N TYR A 98 14.21 5.95 -3.13
CA TYR A 98 14.85 7.15 -3.70
C TYR A 98 15.12 8.24 -2.66
N GLY A 99 14.90 7.96 -1.37
CA GLY A 99 15.22 8.87 -0.27
C GLY A 99 14.12 9.85 0.08
N VAL A 100 12.87 9.63 -0.37
CA VAL A 100 11.73 10.39 0.14
C VAL A 100 11.52 10.00 1.61
N PRO A 101 11.54 10.95 2.56
CA PRO A 101 11.34 10.67 3.98
C PRO A 101 9.94 10.12 4.25
N LEU A 102 9.83 9.21 5.23
CA LEU A 102 8.55 8.58 5.59
C LEU A 102 7.57 9.62 6.14
N GLU A 103 8.09 10.61 6.87
CA GLU A 103 7.35 11.73 7.44
C GLU A 103 6.48 12.42 6.39
N GLU A 104 7.03 12.68 5.19
CA GLU A 104 6.29 13.37 4.13
C GLU A 104 5.14 12.54 3.57
N PHE A 105 5.31 11.23 3.50
CA PHE A 105 4.20 10.35 3.12
C PHE A 105 3.13 10.30 4.21
N VAL A 106 3.52 10.25 5.49
CA VAL A 106 2.59 10.28 6.61
C VAL A 106 1.77 11.56 6.59
N ASP A 107 2.41 12.72 6.45
CA ASP A 107 1.72 14.01 6.44
C ASP A 107 0.81 14.17 5.21
N THR A 108 1.21 13.61 4.06
CA THR A 108 0.40 13.66 2.83
C THR A 108 -0.84 12.76 2.89
N PHE A 109 -0.70 11.54 3.43
CA PHE A 109 -1.72 10.50 3.27
C PHE A 109 -2.60 10.27 4.50
N THR A 110 -2.20 10.78 5.67
CA THR A 110 -3.07 10.78 6.85
C THR A 110 -4.31 11.64 6.62
N PHE A 111 -5.43 11.23 7.21
CA PHE A 111 -6.75 11.85 7.10
C PHE A 111 -7.35 11.91 5.68
N THR A 112 -6.70 11.27 4.69
CA THR A 112 -7.31 11.07 3.37
C THR A 112 -8.59 10.25 3.51
N ARG A 113 -9.65 10.71 2.85
CA ARG A 113 -11.00 10.16 2.99
C ARG A 113 -11.48 9.50 1.72
N PHE A 114 -11.72 8.21 1.78
CA PHE A 114 -12.40 7.43 0.73
C PHE A 114 -12.77 6.05 1.29
N GLU A 115 -13.72 5.37 0.67
CA GLU A 115 -14.15 4.04 1.12
C GLU A 115 -13.10 2.97 0.74
N PRO A 116 -12.86 1.95 1.59
CA PRO A 116 -13.51 1.68 2.88
C PRO A 116 -12.98 2.55 4.03
N GLN A 117 -13.91 3.08 4.83
CA GLN A 117 -13.62 3.88 6.02
C GLN A 117 -14.53 3.48 7.19
N GLY A 118 -14.02 3.53 8.42
CA GLY A 118 -14.81 3.20 9.59
C GLY A 118 -13.99 2.59 10.74
N MET A 119 -14.68 1.80 11.56
CA MET A 119 -14.10 1.14 12.73
C MET A 119 -12.94 0.22 12.31
N VAL A 120 -11.88 0.25 13.12
CA VAL A 120 -10.69 -0.56 12.95
C VAL A 120 -10.66 -1.67 13.99
N GLU A 121 -10.54 -2.91 13.54
CA GLU A 121 -10.34 -4.09 14.37
C GLU A 121 -8.93 -4.66 14.15
N GLY A 122 -8.35 -5.28 15.18
CA GLY A 122 -7.03 -5.92 15.08
C GLY A 122 -5.84 -5.02 15.38
N HIS A 123 -6.05 -3.72 15.65
CA HIS A 123 -4.99 -2.82 16.09
C HIS A 123 -5.28 -2.27 17.51
N PRO A 124 -4.28 -2.24 18.41
CA PRO A 124 -4.46 -1.73 19.78
C PRO A 124 -4.70 -0.21 19.84
N ASN A 125 -3.96 0.59 19.06
CA ASN A 125 -3.97 2.05 19.16
C ASN A 125 -4.95 2.78 18.22
N ILE A 126 -5.16 2.27 17.00
CA ILE A 126 -6.03 2.89 15.99
C ILE A 126 -7.39 2.21 16.03
N LYS A 127 -8.44 2.97 16.35
CA LYS A 127 -9.82 2.45 16.48
C LYS A 127 -10.73 2.89 15.35
N ILE A 128 -10.42 3.98 14.66
CA ILE A 128 -11.18 4.47 13.51
C ILE A 128 -10.22 5.04 12.48
N ALA A 129 -10.50 4.79 11.20
CA ALA A 129 -9.72 5.31 10.08
C ALA A 129 -10.64 5.87 9.00
N THR A 130 -10.19 6.93 8.32
CA THR A 130 -10.96 7.58 7.24
C THR A 130 -10.70 6.99 5.86
N SER A 131 -9.76 6.04 5.77
CA SER A 131 -9.54 5.17 4.62
C SER A 131 -8.56 4.04 5.01
N ILE A 132 -8.38 3.04 4.14
CA ILE A 132 -7.32 2.04 4.30
C ILE A 132 -5.93 2.70 4.27
N ILE A 133 -5.73 3.70 3.40
CA ILE A 133 -4.46 4.41 3.30
C ILE A 133 -4.17 5.22 4.57
N ASP A 134 -5.17 5.94 5.09
CA ASP A 134 -5.08 6.65 6.38
C ASP A 134 -4.67 5.68 7.49
N TYR A 135 -5.32 4.51 7.59
CA TYR A 135 -4.92 3.48 8.55
C TYR A 135 -3.45 3.05 8.38
N VAL A 136 -3.03 2.72 7.16
CA VAL A 136 -1.65 2.27 6.89
C VAL A 136 -0.63 3.31 7.34
N PHE A 137 -0.80 4.58 6.97
CA PHE A 137 0.17 5.61 7.35
C PHE A 137 0.15 5.97 8.83
N ARG A 138 -0.99 5.84 9.52
CA ARG A 138 -1.02 5.95 10.99
C ARG A 138 -0.26 4.83 11.67
N VAL A 139 -0.35 3.60 11.16
CA VAL A 139 0.46 2.48 11.69
C VAL A 139 1.94 2.75 11.46
N LEU A 140 2.33 3.16 10.25
CA LEU A 140 3.73 3.47 9.95
C LEU A 140 4.27 4.64 10.80
N ALA A 141 3.45 5.66 11.01
CA ALA A 141 3.81 6.79 11.86
C ALA A 141 3.98 6.38 13.32
N LEU A 142 3.13 5.52 13.84
CA LEU A 142 3.26 5.00 15.20
C LEU A 142 4.54 4.15 15.34
N GLU A 143 4.73 3.20 14.43
CA GLU A 143 5.77 2.18 14.56
C GLU A 143 7.17 2.72 14.27
N TYR A 144 7.34 3.50 13.19
CA TYR A 144 8.65 4.00 12.76
C TYR A 144 8.96 5.41 13.24
N LEU A 145 7.95 6.29 13.36
CA LEU A 145 8.13 7.69 13.74
C LEU A 145 7.77 7.96 15.21
N GLY A 146 7.13 7.02 15.90
CA GLY A 146 6.70 7.20 17.29
C GLY A 146 5.64 8.27 17.45
N ARG A 147 4.93 8.59 16.36
CA ARG A 147 3.91 9.64 16.34
C ARG A 147 2.62 9.14 16.98
N THR A 148 2.46 9.44 18.26
CA THR A 148 1.27 9.11 19.05
C THR A 148 0.13 10.12 18.87
N ASP A 149 0.37 11.25 18.19
CA ASP A 149 -0.63 12.27 17.88
C ASP A 149 -1.69 11.79 16.87
N LEU A 150 -1.37 10.77 16.07
CA LEU A 150 -2.21 10.26 15.00
C LEU A 150 -3.11 9.08 15.40
N VAL A 151 -2.98 8.58 16.64
CA VAL A 151 -3.73 7.44 17.16
C VAL A 151 -4.77 7.86 18.19
N GLN A 152 -5.88 7.13 18.27
CA GLN A 152 -6.95 7.45 19.23
C GLN A 152 -6.64 6.95 20.65
N VAL A 153 -5.92 5.82 20.75
CA VAL A 153 -5.49 5.23 22.01
C VAL A 153 -3.96 5.21 22.01
N PRO A 154 -3.30 6.22 22.60
CA PRO A 154 -1.84 6.21 22.76
C PRO A 154 -1.39 4.96 23.53
N PRO A 155 -0.27 4.33 23.15
CA PRO A 155 0.30 3.25 23.95
C PRO A 155 0.85 3.79 25.28
N ASP A 156 0.78 2.96 26.33
CA ASP A 156 1.18 3.33 27.69
C ASP A 156 2.72 3.43 27.85
N ASP A 157 3.47 2.69 27.03
CA ASP A 157 4.92 2.68 27.05
C ASP A 157 5.49 3.71 26.07
N GLU A 158 6.52 4.44 26.50
CA GLU A 158 7.33 5.27 25.61
C GLU A 158 7.96 4.37 24.54
N ILE A 159 7.31 4.36 23.37
CA ILE A 159 7.77 3.74 22.14
C ILE A 159 9.26 4.06 21.97
N ASN A 160 10.16 3.09 22.23
CA ASN A 160 11.59 3.35 22.15
C ASN A 160 12.00 3.47 20.68
N LEU A 161 12.01 4.70 20.16
CA LEU A 161 12.23 5.07 18.76
C LEU A 161 13.59 4.64 18.20
N SER A 162 14.52 4.26 19.05
CA SER A 162 15.83 3.76 18.63
C SER A 162 15.82 2.31 18.11
N LEU A 163 14.74 1.57 18.35
CA LEU A 163 14.58 0.17 17.95
C LEU A 163 13.57 0.05 16.82
N SER A 164 13.88 -0.80 15.84
CA SER A 164 12.91 -1.17 14.81
C SER A 164 11.66 -1.79 15.45
N PRO A 165 10.47 -1.71 14.81
CA PRO A 165 9.27 -2.36 15.29
C PRO A 165 9.48 -3.86 15.60
N VAL A 166 10.29 -4.53 14.78
CA VAL A 166 10.65 -5.94 14.97
C VAL A 166 11.51 -6.15 16.23
N ASP A 167 12.44 -5.23 16.52
CA ASP A 167 13.27 -5.28 17.72
C ASP A 167 12.45 -5.03 18.99
N ARG A 168 11.42 -4.18 18.94
CA ARG A 168 10.52 -3.97 20.08
C ARG A 168 9.76 -5.23 20.47
N VAL A 169 9.12 -5.91 19.51
CA VAL A 169 8.41 -7.18 19.76
C VAL A 169 9.35 -8.22 20.39
N ALA A 170 10.62 -8.25 19.98
CA ALA A 170 11.62 -9.15 20.55
C ALA A 170 12.06 -8.74 21.97
N VAL A 171 12.09 -7.44 22.29
CA VAL A 171 12.41 -6.92 23.63
C VAL A 171 11.24 -7.12 24.59
N ASP A 172 10.01 -6.89 24.17
CA ASP A 172 8.81 -7.14 24.99
C ASP A 172 8.69 -8.61 25.38
N TYR A 173 9.06 -9.52 24.47
CA TYR A 173 9.14 -10.95 24.79
C TYR A 173 10.21 -11.28 25.84
N LYS A 174 11.32 -10.52 25.87
CA LYS A 174 12.42 -10.73 26.83
C LYS A 174 12.19 -10.03 28.17
N ASN A 175 11.47 -8.91 28.18
CA ASN A 175 11.18 -8.10 29.36
C ASN A 175 9.83 -8.45 30.03
N GLY A 176 8.98 -9.22 29.34
CA GLY A 176 7.67 -9.68 29.81
C GLY A 176 7.70 -10.80 30.83
N ASN A 177 8.07 -10.46 32.07
CA ASN A 177 7.57 -11.11 33.26
C ASN A 177 6.03 -11.11 33.23
N GLY A 178 5.43 -12.29 33.30
CA GLY A 178 3.99 -12.49 33.19
C GLY A 178 3.21 -11.76 34.28
N ASN A 179 2.36 -10.83 33.87
CA ASN A 179 1.27 -10.35 34.72
C ASN A 179 -0.02 -11.15 34.43
N GLY A 180 0.13 -12.48 34.47
CA GLY A 180 -0.99 -13.41 34.63
C GLY A 180 -0.96 -13.89 36.08
N LYS A 181 -1.95 -13.46 36.88
CA LYS A 181 -2.24 -14.02 38.20
C LYS A 181 -2.43 -15.54 38.07
N HIS A 182 -1.38 -16.31 38.30
CA HIS A 182 -1.50 -17.73 38.60
C HIS A 182 -1.43 -17.91 40.11
N SER A 183 -2.60 -18.16 40.70
CA SER A 183 -2.74 -18.61 42.07
C SER A 183 -1.86 -19.83 42.30
N ASN A 184 -1.02 -19.73 43.32
CA ASN A 184 -0.12 -20.75 43.82
C ASN A 184 -0.88 -22.05 44.15
N GLY A 185 -0.57 -23.12 43.41
CA GLY A 185 -1.03 -24.49 43.65
C GLY A 185 0.17 -25.42 43.76
N ASN A 186 0.60 -25.68 44.99
CA ASN A 186 1.68 -26.58 45.37
C ASN A 186 1.36 -28.05 44.99
N GLY A 187 2.24 -28.70 44.21
CA GLY A 187 2.11 -30.09 43.82
C GLY A 187 3.47 -30.72 43.48
N ASN A 188 4.08 -31.32 44.50
CA ASN A 188 5.31 -32.10 44.41
C ASN A 188 5.03 -33.48 43.80
N GLY A 189 5.72 -33.85 42.72
CA GLY A 189 5.53 -35.14 42.05
C GLY A 189 6.69 -35.49 41.13
N ASN A 190 7.58 -36.36 41.63
CA ASN A 190 8.68 -36.99 40.91
C ASN A 190 8.16 -38.03 39.92
N GLY A 191 8.67 -38.06 38.68
CA GLY A 191 8.24 -39.03 37.68
C GLY A 191 9.05 -38.97 36.38
N SER A 192 10.00 -39.90 36.26
CA SER A 192 10.76 -40.23 35.05
C SER A 192 9.86 -40.71 33.90
N GLY A 193 10.12 -40.30 32.66
CA GLY A 193 9.44 -40.87 31.48
C GLY A 193 9.94 -40.28 30.16
N HIS A 194 10.11 -41.14 29.15
CA HIS A 194 10.93 -40.95 27.96
C HIS A 194 10.32 -40.12 26.81
N GLY A 195 11.26 -39.51 26.07
CA GLY A 195 11.33 -39.21 24.64
C GLY A 195 10.09 -39.33 23.74
N SER A 196 9.85 -38.26 22.98
CA SER A 196 9.54 -38.35 21.55
C SER A 196 9.85 -37.02 20.86
N HIS A 197 10.54 -37.12 19.72
CA HIS A 197 10.81 -36.05 18.78
C HIS A 197 9.49 -35.62 18.12
N HIS A 198 9.23 -34.31 18.01
CA HIS A 198 8.18 -33.80 17.15
C HIS A 198 8.78 -32.85 16.11
N GLU A 199 8.83 -33.37 14.90
CA GLU A 199 9.28 -32.75 13.65
C GLU A 199 8.27 -31.68 13.20
N LEU A 200 8.79 -30.58 12.67
CA LEU A 200 8.04 -29.46 12.12
C LEU A 200 7.60 -29.79 10.69
N ASP A 201 6.30 -29.87 10.44
CA ASP A 201 5.76 -30.19 9.13
C ASP A 201 5.40 -28.92 8.33
N VAL A 202 5.98 -28.81 7.13
CA VAL A 202 5.85 -27.68 6.20
C VAL A 202 4.77 -28.04 5.18
N VAL A 203 3.59 -27.42 5.30
CA VAL A 203 2.50 -27.65 4.35
C VAL A 203 2.55 -26.61 3.22
N ALA A 204 3.11 -27.04 2.09
CA ALA A 204 2.87 -26.44 0.78
C ALA A 204 1.54 -26.98 0.21
N VAL A 205 0.64 -26.10 -0.24
CA VAL A 205 -0.49 -26.50 -1.10
C VAL A 205 -0.59 -25.55 -2.27
N GLY A 206 -0.50 -26.12 -3.47
CA GLY A 206 -0.66 -25.45 -4.74
C GLY A 206 -2.08 -25.53 -5.32
N ALA A 207 -2.20 -24.83 -6.45
CA ALA A 207 -3.24 -24.86 -7.49
C ALA A 207 -4.64 -24.28 -7.18
N PRO A 208 -5.07 -23.23 -7.91
CA PRO A 208 -6.47 -22.82 -7.94
C PRO A 208 -7.27 -23.55 -9.04
N VAL A 209 -8.51 -23.85 -8.66
CA VAL A 209 -9.56 -24.54 -9.41
C VAL A 209 -10.25 -23.60 -10.42
N SER A 210 -10.55 -24.17 -11.58
CA SER A 210 -11.32 -23.61 -12.70
C SER A 210 -12.78 -23.31 -12.33
N GLN A 211 -13.30 -22.14 -12.71
CA GLN A 211 -14.75 -21.90 -12.79
C GLN A 211 -15.13 -21.04 -13.99
N THR A 212 -16.02 -21.63 -14.80
CA THR A 212 -16.73 -21.10 -15.96
C THR A 212 -17.95 -20.29 -15.53
N LEU A 213 -18.16 -19.08 -16.05
CA LEU A 213 -19.49 -18.47 -16.26
C LEU A 213 -19.44 -17.37 -17.36
N THR A 214 -20.27 -17.53 -18.39
CA THR A 214 -20.78 -16.48 -19.32
C THR A 214 -22.06 -15.83 -18.72
N PRO A 215 -22.66 -14.71 -19.22
CA PRO A 215 -22.65 -14.15 -20.59
C PRO A 215 -22.52 -12.60 -20.72
N GLU A 216 -22.62 -12.13 -21.98
CA GLU A 216 -22.49 -10.75 -22.56
C GLU A 216 -23.55 -9.73 -22.07
N PRO A 217 -23.41 -8.40 -22.37
CA PRO A 217 -23.82 -7.85 -23.67
C PRO A 217 -22.92 -6.75 -24.29
N GLU A 218 -22.81 -6.84 -25.62
CA GLU A 218 -22.81 -5.82 -26.68
C GLU A 218 -22.49 -4.33 -26.38
N GLY A 219 -21.47 -3.83 -27.10
CA GLY A 219 -21.65 -2.69 -28.03
C GLY A 219 -21.12 -1.31 -27.62
N MET A 220 -19.94 -0.93 -28.11
CA MET A 220 -19.68 0.47 -28.53
C MET A 220 -18.50 0.56 -29.51
N GLN A 221 -18.74 1.09 -30.71
CA GLN A 221 -17.74 1.34 -31.76
C GLN A 221 -16.92 2.63 -31.47
N PRO A 222 -15.67 2.74 -31.97
CA PRO A 222 -14.81 3.90 -31.70
C PRO A 222 -14.87 4.98 -32.79
N ALA A 223 -14.57 6.23 -32.41
CA ALA A 223 -14.39 7.39 -33.29
C ALA A 223 -12.90 7.87 -33.29
N PRO A 224 -12.43 8.60 -34.32
CA PRO A 224 -11.19 8.24 -35.04
C PRO A 224 -9.96 9.15 -34.82
N GLN A 225 -8.79 8.51 -35.04
CA GLN A 225 -7.59 8.89 -35.80
C GLN A 225 -6.92 10.27 -35.61
N ASN A 226 -5.60 10.25 -35.33
CA ASN A 226 -4.65 11.09 -36.07
C ASN A 226 -3.20 10.55 -36.04
N ASP A 227 -2.76 10.10 -37.22
CA ASP A 227 -1.53 10.39 -37.97
C ASP A 227 -0.12 10.26 -37.37
N GLY A 228 0.68 9.40 -38.03
CA GLY A 228 2.14 9.38 -37.92
C GLY A 228 2.77 8.27 -38.78
N GLY A 229 3.36 8.64 -39.92
CA GLY A 229 3.84 7.78 -41.02
C GLY A 229 5.01 6.83 -40.75
N MET A 230 5.09 6.25 -39.56
CA MET A 230 5.88 5.04 -39.24
C MET A 230 4.97 3.91 -38.72
N SER A 231 3.65 4.10 -38.78
CA SER A 231 2.65 3.14 -38.31
C SER A 231 2.15 2.21 -39.41
N ALA A 232 2.19 2.57 -40.70
CA ALA A 232 1.56 1.77 -41.76
C ALA A 232 2.22 0.39 -41.97
N GLN A 233 3.56 0.31 -41.88
CA GLN A 233 4.27 -0.98 -41.94
C GLN A 233 4.12 -1.80 -40.65
N LEU A 234 3.89 -1.14 -39.50
CA LEU A 234 3.68 -1.81 -38.20
C LEU A 234 2.21 -2.26 -38.03
N SER A 235 1.25 -1.50 -38.56
CA SER A 235 -0.17 -1.84 -38.63
C SER A 235 -0.43 -3.04 -39.53
N GLY A 236 0.34 -3.21 -40.61
CA GLY A 236 0.25 -4.41 -41.46
C GLY A 236 0.81 -5.69 -40.82
N MET A 237 1.69 -5.58 -39.81
CA MET A 237 2.32 -6.73 -39.15
C MET A 237 1.77 -7.02 -37.75
N MET A 238 1.12 -6.04 -37.10
CA MET A 238 0.58 -6.14 -35.73
C MET A 238 -0.90 -5.78 -35.61
N GLY A 239 -1.59 -5.45 -36.70
CA GLY A 239 -2.97 -4.96 -36.70
C GLY A 239 -4.01 -5.95 -36.14
N ASP A 240 -3.73 -7.26 -36.23
CA ASP A 240 -4.64 -8.31 -35.78
C ASP A 240 -4.04 -9.16 -34.64
N ALA A 241 -3.08 -8.63 -33.87
CA ALA A 241 -2.51 -9.38 -32.75
C ALA A 241 -3.54 -9.46 -31.60
N PRO A 242 -4.14 -10.63 -31.34
CA PRO A 242 -5.14 -10.75 -30.29
C PRO A 242 -4.50 -10.48 -28.92
N LEU A 243 -5.25 -9.90 -27.99
CA LEU A 243 -4.81 -9.85 -26.61
C LEU A 243 -4.68 -11.28 -26.07
N CYS A 244 -3.72 -11.48 -25.18
CA CYS A 244 -3.56 -12.78 -24.54
C CYS A 244 -4.81 -13.12 -23.72
N ASP A 245 -5.44 -14.24 -24.03
CA ASP A 245 -6.59 -14.84 -23.33
C ASP A 245 -6.31 -15.17 -21.85
N VAL A 246 -5.05 -15.42 -21.48
CA VAL A 246 -4.65 -15.76 -20.11
C VAL A 246 -4.36 -14.54 -19.25
N CYS A 247 -3.68 -13.51 -19.79
CA CYS A 247 -3.18 -12.38 -18.97
C CYS A 247 -3.47 -10.98 -19.54
N GLY A 248 -4.17 -10.87 -20.67
CA GLY A 248 -4.57 -9.59 -21.27
C GLY A 248 -3.45 -8.79 -21.93
N HIS A 249 -2.19 -9.26 -21.90
CA HIS A 249 -1.09 -8.54 -22.53
C HIS A 249 -1.14 -8.65 -24.05
N LEU A 250 -0.72 -7.59 -24.75
CA LEU A 250 -0.63 -7.56 -26.20
C LEU A 250 0.35 -8.66 -26.66
N THR A 251 -0.12 -9.52 -27.56
CA THR A 251 0.72 -10.61 -28.07
C THR A 251 1.57 -10.13 -29.23
N ILE A 252 2.68 -10.83 -29.48
CA ILE A 252 3.57 -10.54 -30.59
C ILE A 252 3.55 -11.72 -31.56
N ARG A 253 3.46 -11.42 -32.85
CA ARG A 253 3.45 -12.44 -33.91
C ARG A 253 4.74 -13.24 -33.90
N ASN A 254 4.63 -14.57 -33.82
CA ASN A 254 5.72 -15.52 -33.86
C ASN A 254 5.39 -16.60 -34.90
N GLY A 255 5.76 -16.32 -36.16
CA GLY A 255 5.42 -17.18 -37.30
C GLY A 255 3.93 -17.12 -37.64
N ALA A 256 3.27 -18.28 -37.71
CA ALA A 256 1.82 -18.39 -37.89
C ALA A 256 1.03 -18.16 -36.58
N CYS A 257 1.71 -18.18 -35.44
CA CYS A 257 1.11 -18.00 -34.12
C CYS A 257 1.37 -16.59 -33.56
N TYR A 258 0.80 -16.35 -32.39
CA TYR A 258 1.12 -15.23 -31.51
C TYR A 258 1.67 -15.75 -30.19
N LYS A 259 2.63 -15.04 -29.62
CA LYS A 259 3.23 -15.37 -28.32
C LYS A 259 3.08 -14.22 -27.35
N CYS A 260 2.63 -14.52 -26.14
CA CYS A 260 2.62 -13.56 -25.04
C CYS A 260 4.00 -13.50 -24.39
N LEU A 261 4.63 -12.31 -24.34
CA LEU A 261 5.90 -12.12 -23.63
C LEU A 261 5.75 -12.09 -22.10
N ASN A 262 4.54 -11.86 -21.59
CA ASN A 262 4.29 -11.75 -20.16
C ASN A 262 4.09 -13.13 -19.49
N CYS A 263 3.20 -13.97 -20.03
CA CYS A 263 2.88 -15.28 -19.44
C CYS A 263 3.38 -16.49 -20.25
N GLY A 264 3.94 -16.27 -21.45
CA GLY A 264 4.45 -17.34 -22.30
C GLY A 264 3.38 -18.11 -23.10
N ASN A 265 2.09 -17.80 -22.95
CA ASN A 265 1.03 -18.47 -23.71
C ASN A 265 1.17 -18.22 -25.22
N SER A 266 0.84 -19.22 -26.03
CA SER A 266 0.90 -19.15 -27.50
C SER A 266 -0.48 -19.37 -28.10
N LEU A 267 -0.89 -18.50 -29.02
CA LEU A 267 -2.23 -18.46 -29.63
C LEU A 267 -2.12 -18.68 -31.14
N GLY A 268 -3.02 -19.49 -31.72
CA GLY A 268 -3.08 -19.69 -33.17
C GLY A 268 -1.97 -20.57 -33.76
N CYS A 269 -1.36 -21.44 -32.94
CA CYS A 269 -0.53 -22.52 -33.47
C CYS A 269 -1.40 -23.72 -33.85
N SER A 270 -1.64 -23.88 -35.15
CA SER A 270 -2.10 -25.15 -35.74
C SER A 270 -0.91 -26.06 -36.03
#